data_AF-A0A8T5LWD8-F1
#
_entry.id   AF-A0A8T5LWD8-F1
#
_cell.length_a   1.000
_cell.length_b   1.000
_cell.length_c   1.000
_cell.angle_alpha   90.00
_cell.angle_beta   90.00
_cell.angle_gamma   90.00
#
_symmetry.space_group_name_H-M   'P 1'
#
loop_
_entity.id
_entity.type
_entity.pdbx_description
1 polymer ?
#
loop_
_entity_poly.entity_id
_entity_poly.type
_entity_poly.pdbx_seq_one_letter_code
_entity_poly.pdbx_strand_id
1 'polypeptide(L)'
;MDIWIHVLISAVLFVVLYPFFGVWSLLVFVGGVLVDADHVFWYLVNSSSFSVKKTYNYCKVIEKRKDISAYRDMTMIFHSFDTLLLSVVISFFFSQFWFVVIGLVVHLFADLIFTLIQWKGFYLLDIFKKSAFLFLFRLCFKK
;
A
#
# COMPACT_ATOMS: atom_id res chain seq x y z
N MET A 1 0.22 9.59 -4.49
CA MET A 1 1.07 9.35 -5.66
C MET A 1 0.24 8.67 -6.74
N ASP A 2 0.57 8.86 -8.00
CA ASP A 2 -0.05 8.10 -9.08
C ASP A 2 0.25 6.60 -8.91
N ILE A 3 -0.78 5.78 -8.67
CA ILE A 3 -0.74 4.30 -8.55
C ILE A 3 0.15 3.66 -9.64
N TRP A 4 0.17 4.24 -10.83
CA TRP A 4 1.00 3.77 -11.94
C TRP A 4 2.50 3.77 -11.66
N ILE A 5 3.00 4.70 -10.83
CA ILE A 5 4.41 4.76 -10.45
C ILE A 5 4.78 3.54 -9.61
N HIS A 6 3.93 3.15 -8.65
CA HIS A 6 4.13 1.94 -7.85
C HIS A 6 4.16 0.69 -8.72
N VAL A 7 3.14 0.54 -9.58
CA VAL A 7 3.08 -0.58 -10.54
C VAL A 7 4.34 -0.65 -11.40
N LEU A 8 4.82 0.50 -11.91
CA LEU A 8 6.04 0.57 -12.71
C LEU A 8 7.28 0.17 -11.90
N ILE A 9 7.45 0.71 -10.69
CA ILE A 9 8.58 0.39 -9.80
C ILE A 9 8.59 -1.11 -9.50
N SER A 10 7.44 -1.68 -9.15
CA SER A 10 7.29 -3.10 -8.86
C SER A 10 7.56 -3.98 -10.09
N ALA A 11 7.13 -3.55 -11.29
CA ALA A 11 7.39 -4.26 -12.53
C ALA A 11 8.87 -4.24 -12.92
N VAL A 12 9.53 -3.08 -12.78
CA VAL A 12 10.97 -2.95 -12.99
C VAL A 12 11.73 -3.84 -12.02
N LEU A 13 11.36 -3.83 -10.75
CA LEU A 13 12.00 -4.65 -9.73
C LEU A 13 11.83 -6.15 -10.00
N PHE A 14 10.65 -6.58 -10.47
CA PHE A 14 10.43 -7.94 -10.98
C PHE A 14 11.39 -8.29 -12.12
N VAL A 15 11.46 -7.47 -13.17
CA VAL A 15 12.32 -7.72 -14.34
C VAL A 15 13.79 -7.80 -13.96
N VAL A 16 14.25 -6.92 -13.05
CA VAL A 16 15.64 -6.89 -12.57
C VAL A 16 15.99 -8.16 -11.76
N LEU A 17 15.05 -8.67 -10.97
CA LEU A 17 15.26 -9.84 -10.11
C LEU A 17 15.04 -11.17 -10.85
N TYR A 18 14.33 -11.17 -11.97
CA TYR A 18 13.98 -12.38 -12.72
C TYR A 18 15.17 -13.26 -13.11
N PRO A 19 16.32 -12.74 -13.60
CA PRO A 19 17.47 -13.59 -13.98
C PRO A 19 18.07 -14.37 -12.80
N PHE A 20 17.88 -13.91 -11.57
CA PHE A 20 18.48 -14.49 -10.37
C PHE A 20 17.52 -15.45 -9.64
N PHE A 21 16.22 -15.12 -9.65
CA PHE A 21 15.22 -15.80 -8.83
C PHE A 21 14.07 -16.43 -9.63
N GLY A 22 14.07 -16.27 -10.95
CA GLY A 22 13.06 -16.83 -11.86
C GLY A 22 11.65 -16.35 -11.51
N VAL A 23 10.68 -17.27 -11.56
CA VAL A 23 9.26 -16.98 -11.32
C VAL A 23 8.98 -16.41 -9.92
N TRP A 24 9.83 -16.68 -8.92
CA TRP A 24 9.63 -16.18 -7.56
C TRP A 24 9.76 -14.65 -7.48
N SER A 25 10.50 -14.02 -8.38
CA SER A 25 10.56 -12.57 -8.49
C SER A 25 9.19 -11.92 -8.74
N LEU A 26 8.22 -12.65 -9.32
CA LEU A 26 6.85 -12.16 -9.52
C LEU A 26 6.18 -11.81 -8.19
N LEU A 27 6.55 -12.46 -7.09
CA LEU A 27 6.02 -12.17 -5.77
C LEU A 27 6.39 -10.76 -5.28
N VAL A 28 7.49 -10.18 -5.78
CA VAL A 28 7.84 -8.78 -5.52
C VAL A 28 6.84 -7.83 -6.17
N PHE A 29 6.43 -8.15 -7.41
CA PHE A 29 5.39 -7.40 -8.11
C PHE A 29 4.05 -7.51 -7.38
N VAL A 30 3.67 -8.72 -6.97
CA VAL A 30 2.46 -8.96 -6.19
C VAL A 30 2.49 -8.18 -4.88
N GLY A 31 3.60 -8.23 -4.12
CA GLY A 31 3.75 -7.49 -2.88
C GLY A 31 3.58 -5.98 -3.07
N GLY A 32 4.22 -5.42 -4.09
CA GLY A 32 4.10 -3.99 -4.39
C GLY A 32 2.69 -3.57 -4.82
N VAL A 33 1.99 -4.36 -5.65
CA VAL A 33 0.62 -4.07 -6.07
C VAL A 33 -0.40 -4.27 -4.94
N LEU A 34 -0.13 -5.21 -4.03
CA LEU A 34 -1.02 -5.49 -2.90
C LEU A 34 -1.20 -4.28 -1.99
N VAL A 35 -0.16 -3.43 -1.86
CA VAL A 35 -0.23 -2.20 -1.04
C VAL A 35 -1.26 -1.22 -1.60
N ASP A 36 -1.27 -0.99 -2.92
CA ASP A 36 -2.25 -0.11 -3.58
C ASP A 36 -3.70 -0.60 -3.47
N ALA A 37 -3.94 -1.88 -3.13
CA ALA A 37 -5.28 -2.41 -2.98
C ALA A 37 -6.08 -1.67 -1.89
N ASP A 38 -5.40 -1.07 -0.91
CA ASP A 38 -6.01 -0.22 0.12
C ASP A 38 -6.83 0.92 -0.48
N HIS A 39 -6.35 1.56 -1.56
CA HIS A 39 -7.08 2.64 -2.22
C HIS A 39 -8.38 2.17 -2.84
N VAL A 40 -8.38 0.95 -3.39
CA VAL A 40 -9.58 0.32 -3.96
C VAL A 40 -10.56 -0.02 -2.85
N PHE A 41 -10.09 -0.64 -1.76
CA PHE A 41 -10.94 -0.95 -0.60
C PHE A 41 -11.55 0.30 0.02
N TRP A 42 -10.74 1.33 0.24
CA TRP A 42 -11.24 2.57 0.80
C TRP A 42 -12.25 3.24 -0.13
N TYR A 43 -12.00 3.27 -1.44
CA TYR A 43 -12.99 3.78 -2.40
C TYR A 43 -14.28 2.99 -2.41
N LEU A 44 -14.22 1.66 -2.30
CA LEU A 44 -15.39 0.79 -2.20
C LEU A 44 -16.22 1.05 -0.94
N VAL A 45 -15.56 1.34 0.19
CA VAL A 45 -16.26 1.67 1.44
C VAL A 45 -16.96 3.03 1.36
N ASN A 46 -16.35 4.00 0.67
CA ASN A 46 -16.89 5.37 0.57
C ASN A 46 -17.78 5.59 -0.66
N SER A 47 -17.77 4.67 -1.62
CA SER A 47 -18.53 4.78 -2.86
C SER A 47 -19.21 3.46 -3.20
N SER A 48 -20.48 3.50 -3.57
CA SER A 48 -21.25 2.30 -3.93
C SER A 48 -20.96 1.80 -5.36
N SER A 49 -19.78 2.07 -5.94
CA SER A 49 -19.45 1.64 -7.30
C SER A 49 -18.03 1.07 -7.41
N PHE A 50 -17.91 -0.13 -7.99
CA PHE A 50 -16.61 -0.73 -8.28
C PHE A 50 -16.12 -0.32 -9.67
N SER A 51 -15.23 0.67 -9.73
CA SER A 51 -14.59 1.08 -10.97
C SER A 51 -13.21 1.64 -10.69
N VAL A 52 -12.16 0.92 -11.09
CA VAL A 52 -10.74 1.28 -10.88
C VAL A 52 -10.44 2.70 -11.40
N LYS A 53 -11.00 3.06 -12.57
CA LYS A 53 -10.86 4.42 -13.12
C LYS A 53 -11.43 5.50 -12.20
N LYS A 54 -12.54 5.21 -11.50
CA LYS A 54 -13.16 6.16 -10.57
C LYS A 54 -12.38 6.20 -9.26
N THR A 55 -11.91 5.07 -8.75
CA THR A 55 -10.99 4.99 -7.60
C THR A 55 -9.78 5.89 -7.80
N TYR A 56 -9.11 5.73 -8.93
CA TYR A 56 -7.92 6.53 -9.26
C TYR A 56 -8.24 8.02 -9.33
N ASN A 57 -9.31 8.40 -10.03
CA ASN A 57 -9.73 9.80 -10.11
C ASN A 57 -10.09 10.37 -8.73
N TYR A 58 -10.74 9.58 -7.87
CA TYR A 58 -11.10 9.99 -6.52
C TYR A 58 -9.85 10.27 -5.67
N CYS A 59 -8.89 9.33 -5.65
CA CYS A 59 -7.63 9.48 -4.92
C CYS A 59 -6.84 10.69 -5.45
N LYS A 60 -6.77 10.86 -6.78
CA LYS A 60 -6.11 12.00 -7.42
C LYS A 60 -6.70 13.35 -7.03
N VAL A 61 -8.03 13.44 -6.89
CA VAL A 61 -8.70 14.67 -6.46
C VAL A 61 -8.36 15.00 -5.01
N ILE A 62 -8.35 14.02 -4.12
CA ILE A 62 -7.99 14.18 -2.70
C ILE A 62 -6.54 14.66 -2.59
N GLU A 63 -5.63 14.02 -3.31
CA GLU A 63 -4.21 14.40 -3.37
C GLU A 63 -4.03 15.83 -3.88
N LYS A 64 -4.67 16.17 -5.00
CA LYS A 64 -4.59 17.53 -5.58
C LYS A 64 -5.14 18.60 -4.65
N ARG A 65 -6.21 18.30 -3.91
CA ARG A 65 -6.83 19.23 -2.95
C ARG A 65 -6.06 19.34 -1.63
N LYS A 66 -5.08 18.47 -1.42
CA LYS A 66 -4.38 18.32 -0.15
C LYS A 66 -5.33 18.08 1.03
N ASP A 67 -6.38 17.28 0.82
CA ASP A 67 -7.41 17.03 1.83
C ASP A 67 -6.91 16.04 2.90
N ILE A 68 -6.34 16.63 3.95
CA ILE A 68 -5.77 15.93 5.10
C ILE A 68 -6.80 15.03 5.78
N SER A 69 -8.03 15.51 5.89
CA SER A 69 -9.09 14.83 6.61
C SER A 69 -9.45 13.52 5.94
N ALA A 70 -9.63 13.56 4.62
CA ALA A 70 -9.91 12.37 3.82
C ALA A 70 -8.76 11.34 3.88
N TYR A 71 -7.50 11.78 3.81
CA TYR A 71 -6.35 10.90 3.99
C TYR A 71 -6.29 10.30 5.38
N ARG A 72 -6.56 11.11 6.41
CA ARG A 72 -6.58 10.65 7.81
C ARG A 72 -7.72 9.68 8.07
N ASP A 73 -8.80 9.69 7.29
CA ASP A 73 -9.89 8.72 7.39
C ASP A 73 -9.68 7.50 6.46
N MET A 74 -8.66 7.54 5.60
CA MET A 74 -8.29 6.42 4.75
C MET A 74 -7.94 5.20 5.59
N THR A 75 -8.52 4.07 5.21
CA THR A 75 -8.20 2.78 5.79
C THR A 75 -7.14 2.15 4.91
N MET A 76 -5.95 1.99 5.47
CA MET A 76 -4.80 1.45 4.75
C MET A 76 -4.29 0.23 5.51
N ILE A 77 -4.82 -0.95 5.19
CA ILE A 77 -4.50 -2.21 5.86
C ILE A 77 -3.08 -2.62 5.50
N PHE A 78 -2.73 -2.59 4.22
CA PHE A 78 -1.43 -2.98 3.70
C PHE A 78 -0.35 -1.92 3.92
N HIS A 79 -0.72 -0.64 4.09
CA HIS A 79 0.24 0.40 4.52
C HIS A 79 0.49 0.45 6.03
N SER A 80 -0.08 -0.47 6.81
CA SER A 80 0.14 -0.51 8.25
C SER A 80 1.44 -1.22 8.61
N PHE A 81 2.06 -0.79 9.72
CA PHE A 81 3.22 -1.46 10.28
C PHE A 81 2.90 -2.91 10.70
N ASP A 82 1.67 -3.16 11.17
CA ASP A 82 1.22 -4.50 11.56
C ASP A 82 1.28 -5.49 10.38
N THR A 83 0.81 -5.07 9.20
CA THR A 83 0.83 -5.93 8.01
C THR A 83 2.27 -6.19 7.55
N LEU A 84 3.15 -5.18 7.63
CA LEU A 84 4.57 -5.37 7.33
C LEU A 84 5.22 -6.37 8.31
N LEU A 85 5.00 -6.19 9.62
CA LEU A 85 5.53 -7.09 10.65
C LEU A 85 5.01 -8.51 10.48
N LEU A 86 3.70 -8.68 10.25
CA LEU A 86 3.09 -9.97 9.99
C LEU A 86 3.70 -10.63 8.74
N SER A 87 3.92 -9.86 7.68
CA SER A 87 4.54 -10.37 6.45
C SER A 87 5.97 -10.86 6.69
N VAL A 88 6.74 -10.15 7.52
CA VAL A 88 8.08 -10.58 7.97
C VAL A 88 8.01 -11.86 8.81
N VAL A 89 7.03 -11.99 9.71
CA VAL A 89 6.83 -13.23 10.47
C VAL A 89 6.54 -14.40 9.54
N ILE A 90 5.64 -14.22 8.57
CA ILE A 90 5.29 -15.24 7.57
C ILE A 90 6.51 -15.66 6.74
N SER A 91 7.42 -14.74 6.41
CA SER A 91 8.62 -15.07 5.62
C SER A 91 9.65 -15.94 6.34
N PHE A 92 9.58 -16.08 7.67
CA PHE A 92 10.37 -17.08 8.38
C PHE A 92 9.87 -18.51 8.17
N PHE A 93 8.59 -18.69 7.85
CA PHE A 93 8.00 -20.01 7.57
C PHE A 93 8.01 -20.34 6.07
N PHE A 94 7.95 -19.32 5.22
CA PHE A 94 7.92 -19.47 3.77
C PHE A 94 8.99 -18.58 3.14
N SER A 95 10.13 -19.16 2.76
CA SER A 95 11.29 -18.39 2.27
C SER A 95 10.98 -17.57 1.03
N GLN A 96 10.06 -18.02 0.18
CA GLN A 96 9.61 -17.27 -1.01
C GLN A 96 8.80 -16.02 -0.64
N PHE A 97 8.23 -15.96 0.56
CA PHE A 97 7.46 -14.80 1.02
C PHE A 97 8.36 -13.58 1.29
N TRP A 98 9.67 -13.75 1.40
CA TRP A 98 10.62 -12.62 1.43
C TRP A 98 10.50 -11.71 0.21
N PHE A 99 10.15 -12.26 -0.96
CA PHE A 99 9.90 -11.45 -2.16
C PHE A 99 8.69 -10.53 -1.99
N VAL A 100 7.62 -11.00 -1.35
CA VAL A 100 6.45 -10.16 -1.02
C VAL A 100 6.88 -9.03 -0.08
N VAL A 101 7.65 -9.35 0.97
CA VAL A 101 8.18 -8.35 1.92
C VAL A 101 9.02 -7.29 1.20
N ILE A 102 9.89 -7.68 0.28
CA ILE A 102 10.68 -6.73 -0.52
C ILE A 102 9.76 -5.81 -1.32
N GLY A 103 8.72 -6.35 -1.96
CA GLY A 103 7.73 -5.58 -2.70
C GLY A 103 7.00 -4.56 -1.81
N LEU A 104 6.55 -5.00 -0.64
CA LEU A 104 5.91 -4.14 0.38
C LEU A 104 6.85 -3.02 0.83
N VAL A 105 8.10 -3.34 1.20
CA VAL A 105 9.07 -2.36 1.69
C VAL A 105 9.40 -1.33 0.63
N VAL A 106 9.68 -1.76 -0.61
CA VAL A 106 10.00 -0.83 -1.69
C VAL A 106 8.83 0.10 -2.00
N HIS A 107 7.60 -0.42 -1.97
CA HIS A 107 6.39 0.39 -2.14
C HIS A 107 6.28 1.45 -1.04
N LEU A 108 6.30 1.04 0.23
CA LEU A 108 6.19 1.96 1.37
C LEU A 108 7.32 3.00 1.39
N PHE A 109 8.51 2.62 0.92
CA PHE A 109 9.63 3.53 0.79
C PHE A 109 9.43 4.55 -0.34
N ALA A 110 8.83 4.15 -1.47
CA ALA A 110 8.47 5.07 -2.54
C ALA A 110 7.44 6.11 -2.07
N ASP A 111 6.40 5.66 -1.36
CA ASP A 111 5.41 6.54 -0.73
C ASP A 111 6.03 7.50 0.28
N LEU A 112 6.98 7.01 1.08
CA LEU A 112 7.73 7.83 2.03
C LEU A 112 8.49 8.95 1.33
N ILE A 113 9.28 8.62 0.29
CA ILE A 113 10.02 9.60 -0.51
C ILE A 113 9.06 10.62 -1.12
N PHE A 114 7.97 10.15 -1.73
CA PHE A 114 7.00 11.01 -2.38
C PHE A 114 6.33 11.97 -1.39
N THR A 115 5.95 11.47 -0.21
CA THR A 115 5.37 12.27 0.87
C THR A 115 6.34 13.32 1.40
N LEU A 116 7.63 12.96 1.56
CA LEU A 116 8.67 13.90 1.97
C LEU A 116 8.84 15.04 0.95
N ILE A 117 8.87 14.70 -0.35
CA ILE A 117 9.05 15.68 -1.43
C ILE A 117 7.81 16.57 -1.59
N GLN A 118 6.60 15.99 -1.67
CA GLN A 118 5.40 16.73 -2.05
C GLN A 118 4.70 17.41 -0.85
N TRP A 119 4.82 16.85 0.36
CA TRP A 119 4.07 17.30 1.54
C TRP A 119 4.94 17.77 2.71
N LYS A 120 6.26 17.91 2.51
CA LYS A 120 7.20 18.41 3.53
C LYS A 120 7.14 17.64 4.87
N GLY A 121 6.78 16.36 4.84
CA GLY A 121 6.84 15.45 6.00
C GLY A 121 5.68 15.53 7.01
N PHE A 122 4.68 16.41 6.83
CA PHE A 122 3.58 16.55 7.80
C PHE A 122 2.71 15.28 7.99
N TYR A 123 2.72 14.35 7.03
CA TYR A 123 1.81 13.18 6.97
C TYR A 123 2.47 11.88 7.36
N LEU A 124 3.79 11.89 7.50
CA LEU A 124 4.61 10.70 7.60
C LEU A 124 4.20 9.87 8.83
N LEU A 125 3.96 10.54 9.95
CA LEU A 125 3.54 9.88 11.19
C LEU A 125 2.10 9.37 11.14
N ASP A 126 1.21 9.96 10.35
CA ASP A 126 -0.20 9.58 10.36
C ASP A 126 -0.49 8.34 9.49
N ILE A 127 0.35 8.09 8.48
CA ILE A 127 0.30 6.86 7.68
C ILE A 127 0.64 5.64 8.56
N PHE A 128 1.67 5.73 9.39
CA PHE A 128 2.12 4.61 10.24
C PHE A 128 1.33 4.44 11.55
N LYS A 129 0.55 5.44 11.98
CA LYS A 129 -0.20 5.39 13.26
C LYS A 129 -1.41 4.46 13.22
N LYS A 130 -1.95 4.15 12.04
CA LYS A 130 -3.13 3.30 11.94
C LYS A 130 -2.74 1.83 11.89
N SER A 131 -2.86 1.19 13.05
CA SER A 131 -2.84 -0.26 13.17
C SER A 131 -4.01 -0.86 12.36
N ALA A 132 -3.68 -1.76 11.41
CA ALA A 132 -4.69 -2.55 10.70
C ALA A 132 -5.50 -3.41 11.67
N PHE A 133 -4.86 -3.90 12.74
CA PHE A 133 -5.53 -4.66 13.78
C PHE A 133 -6.63 -3.85 14.47
N LEU A 134 -6.36 -2.60 14.87
CA LEU A 134 -7.38 -1.73 15.49
C LEU A 134 -8.54 -1.42 14.53
N PHE A 135 -8.26 -1.28 13.24
CA PHE A 135 -9.30 -1.07 12.24
C PHE A 135 -10.21 -2.30 12.09
N LEU A 136 -9.61 -3.49 11.89
CA LEU A 136 -10.36 -4.74 11.77
C LEU A 136 -11.16 -5.05 13.03
N PHE A 137 -10.58 -4.80 14.20
CA PHE A 137 -11.27 -4.93 15.48
C PHE A 137 -12.54 -4.03 15.53
N ARG A 138 -12.44 -2.77 15.11
CA ARG A 138 -13.61 -1.88 15.06
C ARG A 138 -14.70 -2.34 14.11
N LEU A 139 -14.36 -2.95 12.97
CA LEU A 139 -15.34 -3.52 12.05
C LEU A 139 -16.09 -4.71 12.65
N CYS A 140 -15.38 -5.60 13.35
CA CYS A 140 -15.99 -6.79 13.94
C CYS A 140 -16.88 -6.49 15.16
N PHE A 141 -16.63 -5.39 15.88
CA PHE A 141 -17.31 -5.08 17.15
C PHE A 141 -18.23 -3.84 17.12
N LYS A 142 -18.39 -3.18 15.96
CA LYS A 142 -19.46 -2.19 15.78
C LYS A 142 -20.81 -2.92 15.68
N LYS A 143 -21.53 -2.99 16.79
CA LYS A 143 -22.97 -3.28 16.82
C LYS A 143 -23.77 -2.03 16.48
#